data_AF-B5ST95-F1
#
_entry.id   AF-B5ST95-F1
#
_cell.length_a   1.000
_cell.length_b   1.000
_cell.length_c   1.000
_cell.angle_alpha   90.00
_cell.angle_beta   90.00
_cell.angle_gamma   90.00
#
_symmetry.space_group_name_H-M   'P 1'
#
loop_
_entity.id
_entity.type
_entity.pdbx_description
1 polymer ?
#
loop_
_entity_poly.entity_id
_entity_poly.type
_entity_poly.pdbx_seq_one_letter_code
_entity_poly.pdbx_strand_id
1 'polypeptide(L)' 'VWSITWAVGPVFNWGAYIPDGILTSCSFDYFSTDPSTRSNILCMYFCGFMTPIVIIGFCYFNIVMS' A
#
# COMPACT_ATOMS: atom_id res chain seq x y z
N VAL A 1 -9.71 -10.54 2.60
CA VAL A 1 -9.44 -9.95 3.94
C VAL A 1 -8.19 -9.08 3.91
N TRP A 2 -6.99 -9.63 3.63
CA TRP A 2 -5.71 -8.88 3.59
C TRP A 2 -5.77 -7.56 2.82
N SER A 3 -6.25 -7.57 1.58
CA SER A 3 -6.28 -6.38 0.73
C SER A 3 -7.14 -5.25 1.29
N ILE A 4 -8.29 -5.60 1.88
CA ILE A 4 -9.21 -4.61 2.46
C ILE A 4 -8.58 -4.00 3.72
N THR A 5 -7.89 -4.80 4.55
CA THR A 5 -7.23 -4.31 5.76
C THR A 5 -6.27 -3.15 5.49
N TRP A 6 -5.45 -3.26 4.44
CA TRP A 6 -4.46 -2.24 4.11
C TRP A 6 -5.00 -1.10 3.23
N ALA A 7 -6.08 -1.32 2.50
CA ALA A 7 -6.72 -0.29 1.69
C ALA A 7 -7.74 0.56 2.47
N VAL A 8 -8.29 0.07 3.58
CA VAL A 8 -9.38 0.78 4.28
C VAL A 8 -8.91 1.92 5.20
N GLY A 9 -7.61 2.02 5.49
CA GLY A 9 -7.05 3.05 6.38
C GLY A 9 -7.53 4.48 6.08
N PRO A 10 -7.43 4.95 4.82
CA PRO A 10 -7.89 6.28 4.44
C PRO A 10 -9.38 6.54 4.64
N VAL A 11 -10.22 5.49 4.64
CA VAL A 11 -11.67 5.61 4.92
C VAL A 11 -11.91 5.98 6.39
N PHE A 12 -10.98 5.61 7.28
CA PHE A 12 -11.05 5.88 8.71
C PHE A 12 -10.12 7.03 9.15
N ASN A 13 -9.83 7.99 8.25
CA ASN A 13 -8.93 9.13 8.49
C ASN A 13 -7.47 8.77 8.84
N TRP A 14 -7.05 7.53 8.58
CA TRP A 14 -5.65 7.16 8.62
C TRP A 14 -5.08 7.28 7.20
N GLY A 15 -4.68 8.50 6.85
CA GLY A 15 -4.49 8.92 5.45
C GLY A 15 -5.80 9.39 4.80
N ALA A 16 -5.74 9.73 3.51
CA ALA A 16 -6.89 10.22 2.73
C ALA A 16 -6.87 9.69 1.29
N TYR A 17 -8.04 9.57 0.66
CA TYR A 17 -8.17 9.41 -0.78
C TYR A 17 -8.48 10.76 -1.41
N ILE A 18 -7.61 11.24 -2.31
CA ILE A 18 -7.71 12.55 -2.95
C ILE A 18 -7.64 12.45 -4.47
N PRO A 19 -8.17 13.45 -5.21
CA PRO A 19 -7.97 13.54 -6.66
C PRO A 19 -6.48 13.59 -7.00
N ASP A 20 -6.08 12.87 -8.04
CA ASP A 20 -4.70 12.74 -8.47
C ASP A 20 -4.48 13.29 -9.89
N GLY A 21 -3.25 13.70 -10.18
CA GLY A 21 -2.81 14.18 -11.51
C GLY A 21 -3.66 15.32 -12.08
N ILE A 22 -4.25 15.10 -13.26
CA ILE A 22 -5.14 16.06 -13.95
C ILE A 22 -6.56 16.11 -13.35
N LEU A 23 -6.76 15.56 -12.14
CA LEU A 23 -8.00 15.60 -11.37
C LEU A 23 -9.16 14.79 -11.98
N THR A 24 -8.86 13.76 -12.76
CA THR A 24 -9.85 12.83 -13.35
C THR A 24 -9.84 11.45 -12.71
N SER A 25 -8.93 11.20 -11.77
CA SER A 25 -8.81 9.97 -10.98
C SER A 25 -8.61 10.32 -9.50
N CYS A 26 -8.82 9.33 -8.62
CA CYS A 26 -8.48 9.45 -7.21
C CYS A 26 -7.43 8.40 -6.84
N SER A 27 -6.54 8.76 -5.92
CA SER A 27 -5.53 7.87 -5.33
C SER A 27 -5.40 8.15 -3.84
N PHE A 28 -4.59 7.37 -3.13
CA PHE A 28 -4.22 7.70 -1.75
C PHE A 28 -3.36 8.97 -1.75
N ASP A 29 -3.48 9.80 -0.72
CA ASP A 29 -2.67 11.01 -0.57
C ASP A 29 -1.21 10.62 -0.32
N TYR A 30 -0.35 10.95 -1.29
CA TYR A 30 1.08 10.75 -1.23
C TYR A 30 1.86 12.07 -1.19
N PHE A 31 1.17 13.21 -1.12
CA PHE A 31 1.76 14.54 -1.04
C PHE A 31 1.90 15.02 0.41
N SER A 32 0.90 14.75 1.24
CA SER A 32 0.88 15.20 2.62
C SER A 32 1.95 14.49 3.45
N THR A 33 2.65 15.27 4.28
CA THR A 33 3.77 14.79 5.13
C THR A 33 3.39 14.70 6.60
N ASP A 34 2.09 14.77 6.90
CA ASP A 34 1.60 14.56 8.24
C ASP A 34 1.87 13.12 8.71
N PRO A 35 2.05 12.89 10.02
CA PRO A 35 2.38 11.57 10.55
C PRO A 35 1.32 10.49 10.25
N SER A 36 0.04 10.87 10.13
CA SER A 36 -1.06 9.94 9.84
C SER A 36 -0.93 9.39 8.42
N THR A 37 -0.86 10.27 7.43
CA THR A 37 -0.70 9.90 6.02
C THR A 37 0.59 9.13 5.78
N ARG A 38 1.71 9.61 6.34
CA ARG A 38 3.01 8.91 6.21
C ARG A 38 2.99 7.50 6.79
N SER A 39 2.42 7.32 7.97
CA SER A 39 2.33 5.98 8.58
C SER A 39 1.43 5.06 7.77
N ASN A 40 0.32 5.56 7.24
CA ASN A 40 -0.56 4.79 6.36
C ASN A 40 0.15 4.34 5.06
N ILE A 41 0.90 5.24 4.41
CA ILE A 41 1.69 4.92 3.21
C ILE A 41 2.72 3.82 3.51
N LEU A 42 3.47 3.95 4.61
CA LEU A 42 4.48 2.95 4.99
C LEU A 42 3.83 1.57 5.21
N CYS A 43 2.70 1.52 5.91
CA CYS A 43 1.96 0.26 6.12
C CYS A 43 1.46 -0.34 4.79
N MET A 44 0.89 0.47 3.89
CA MET A 44 0.48 0.00 2.56
C MET A 44 1.66 -0.56 1.76
N TYR A 45 2.83 0.09 1.82
CA TYR A 45 4.01 -0.36 1.11
C TYR A 45 4.61 -1.66 1.68
N PHE A 46 4.83 -1.74 2.99
CA PHE A 46 5.44 -2.93 3.58
C PHE A 46 4.50 -4.14 3.58
N CYS A 47 3.23 -3.95 3.96
CA CYS A 47 2.28 -5.05 4.11
C CYS A 47 1.52 -5.33 2.80
N GLY A 48 1.10 -4.29 2.09
CA GLY A 48 0.36 -4.44 0.83
C GLY A 48 1.25 -4.85 -0.35
N PHE A 49 2.51 -4.42 -0.39
CA PHE A 49 3.39 -4.62 -1.54
C PHE A 49 4.62 -5.50 -1.26
N MET A 50 5.45 -5.16 -0.27
CA MET A 50 6.70 -5.89 -0.04
C MET A 50 6.47 -7.32 0.47
N THR A 51 5.51 -7.51 1.38
CA THR A 51 5.19 -8.85 1.92
C THR A 51 4.84 -9.86 0.81
N PRO A 52 3.88 -9.59 -0.10
CA PRO A 52 3.60 -10.53 -1.20
C PRO A 52 4.78 -10.69 -2.16
N ILE A 53 5.57 -9.65 -2.41
CA ILE A 53 6.79 -9.77 -3.23
C ILE A 53 7.79 -10.74 -2.62
N VAL A 54 8.04 -10.66 -1.31
CA VAL A 54 8.96 -11.56 -0.62
C VAL A 54 8.46 -13.00 -0.70
N ILE A 55 7.16 -13.23 -0.52
CA ILE A 55 6.54 -14.56 -0.65
C ILE A 55 6.73 -15.10 -2.08
N ILE A 56 6.40 -14.29 -3.09
CA ILE A 56 6.55 -14.64 -4.50
C ILE A 56 8.01 -14.97 -4.81
N GLY A 57 8.94 -14.10 -4.39
CA GLY A 57 10.37 -14.28 -4.59
C GLY A 57 10.90 -15.57 -3.93
N PHE A 58 10.47 -15.85 -2.69
CA PHE A 58 10.82 -17.08 -1.99
C PHE A 58 10.29 -18.32 -2.73
N CYS A 59 9.03 -18.33 -3.15
CA CYS A 59 8.45 -19.45 -3.88
C CYS A 59 9.19 -19.72 -5.20
N TYR A 60 9.43 -18.69 -6.01
CA TYR A 60 10.13 -18.85 -7.28
C TYR A 60 11.60 -19.23 -7.10
N PHE A 61 12.28 -18.68 -6.08
CA PHE A 61 13.63 -19.10 -5.76
C PHE A 61 13.71 -20.61 -5.44
N ASN A 62 12.75 -21.12 -4.65
CA ASN A 62 12.67 -22.56 -4.36
C ASN A 62 12.36 -23.40 -5.62
N ILE A 63 11.52 -22.91 -6.54
CA ILE A 63 11.22 -23.61 -7.80
C ILE A 63 12.44 -23.67 -8.73
N VAL A 64 13.24 -22.60 -8.80
CA VAL A 64 14.42 -22.55 -9.67
C VAL A 64 15.58 -23.37 -9.11
N MET A 65 15.69 -23.43 -7.78
CA MET A 65 16.76 -24.16 -7.08
C MET A 65 16.39 -25.61 -6.74
N SER A 66 15.19 -26.08 -7.10
CA SER A 66 14.74 -27.48 -6.93
C SER A 66 15.20 -28.39 -8.07
#